data_AF-A0A4U2DZT9-F1
#
_entry.id   AF-A0A4U2DZT9-F1
#
_cell.length_a   1.000
_cell.length_b   1.000
_cell.length_c   1.000
_cell.angle_alpha   90.00
_cell.angle_beta   90.00
_cell.angle_gamma   90.00
#
_symmetry.space_group_name_H-M   'P 1'
#
loop_
_entity.id
_entity.type
_entity.pdbx_description
1 polymer ?
#
loop_
_entity_poly.entity_id
_entity_poly.type
_entity_poly.pdbx_seq_one_letter_code
_entity_poly.pdbx_strand_id
1 'polypeptide(L)' 'MKPTKTNLTLKSAITAALIFSGSALAMDTRYEDRSGNLVADVPQDESQWVDPNTLIFAYTPVEDPAVYA' A
#
# COMPACT_ATOMS: atom_id res chain seq x y z
N MET A 1 -50.40 7.30 1.56
CA MET A 1 -49.09 7.99 1.55
C MET A 1 -48.00 6.92 1.66
N LYS A 2 -47.23 6.68 0.59
CA LYS A 2 -46.14 5.67 0.57
C LYS A 2 -44.83 6.34 1.00
N PRO A 3 -44.04 5.75 1.91
CA PRO A 3 -42.81 6.37 2.39
C PRO A 3 -41.76 6.38 1.26
N THR A 4 -41.19 7.57 1.08
CA THR A 4 -40.23 7.94 0.05
C THR A 4 -38.95 7.10 0.14
N LYS A 5 -38.64 6.32 -0.91
CA LYS A 5 -37.43 5.47 -1.01
C LYS A 5 -36.10 6.24 -0.93
N THR A 6 -36.15 7.56 -1.08
CA THR A 6 -35.01 8.48 -1.06
C THR A 6 -34.21 8.43 0.25
N ASN A 7 -34.86 8.18 1.39
CA ASN A 7 -34.18 8.11 2.69
C ASN A 7 -33.41 6.80 2.91
N LEU A 8 -33.75 5.74 2.16
CA LEU A 8 -33.11 4.42 2.27
C LEU A 8 -31.81 4.38 1.43
N THR A 9 -31.83 5.01 0.25
CA THR A 9 -30.65 5.12 -0.63
C THR A 9 -29.55 5.96 0.00
N LEU A 10 -29.91 7.07 0.68
CA LEU A 10 -28.93 7.95 1.31
C LEU A 10 -28.24 7.31 2.53
N LYS A 11 -28.97 6.53 3.32
CA LYS A 11 -28.40 5.78 4.46
C LYS A 11 -27.45 4.66 3.99
N SER A 12 -27.78 3.98 2.89
CA SER A 12 -26.92 2.94 2.31
C SER A 12 -25.59 3.50 1.78
N ALA A 13 -25.62 4.72 1.21
CA ALA A 13 -24.42 5.38 0.70
C ALA A 13 -23.43 5.77 1.82
N ILE A 14 -23.95 6.20 2.97
CA ILE A 14 -23.11 6.59 4.14
C ILE A 14 -22.45 5.36 4.77
N THR A 15 -23.16 4.23 4.87
CA THR A 15 -22.57 2.98 5.39
C THR A 15 -21.47 2.44 4.47
N ALA A 16 -21.60 2.58 3.15
CA ALA A 16 -20.56 2.17 2.20
C ALA A 16 -19.29 3.04 2.31
N ALA A 17 -19.44 4.35 2.57
CA ALA A 17 -18.31 5.26 2.72
C ALA A 17 -17.49 5.02 4.01
N LEU A 18 -18.11 4.50 5.08
CA LEU A 18 -17.43 4.24 6.35
C LEU A 18 -16.56 2.97 6.33
N ILE A 19 -16.80 2.04 5.41
CA ILE A 19 -16.07 0.75 5.33
C ILE A 19 -14.75 0.90 4.55
N PHE A 20 -14.58 1.97 3.77
CA PHE A 20 -13.38 2.19 2.95
C PHE A 20 -12.24 2.94 3.68
N SER A 21 -12.34 3.17 4.99
CA SER A 21 -11.22 3.72 5.77
C SER A 21 -10.25 2.60 6.17
N GLY A 22 -9.67 1.93 5.16
CA GLY A 22 -8.64 0.91 5.34
C GLY A 22 -7.30 1.56 5.62
N SER A 23 -6.75 1.28 6.79
CA SER A 23 -5.50 1.83 7.33
C SER A 23 -4.31 1.66 6.37
N ALA A 24 -4.01 2.69 5.58
CA ALA A 24 -2.70 2.80 4.94
C ALA A 24 -1.66 3.07 6.03
N LEU A 25 -0.99 2.00 6.49
CA LEU A 25 0.29 2.10 7.19
C LEU A 25 1.19 3.06 6.39
N ALA A 26 1.92 3.95 7.05
CA ALA A 26 2.57 5.11 6.44
C ALA A 26 3.62 4.74 5.38
N MET A 27 3.17 4.42 4.17
CA MET A 27 3.98 4.26 2.97
C MET A 27 4.03 5.59 2.23
N ASP A 28 5.12 5.82 1.50
CA ASP A 28 5.21 6.97 0.60
C ASP A 28 4.09 6.91 -0.44
N THR A 29 3.60 8.08 -0.89
CA THR A 29 2.48 8.22 -1.85
C THR A 29 2.67 7.40 -3.13
N ARG A 30 3.91 7.07 -3.51
CA ARG A 30 4.21 6.22 -4.67
C ARG A 30 4.00 4.72 -4.46
N TYR A 31 3.71 4.25 -3.24
CA TYR A 31 3.61 2.83 -2.90
C TYR A 31 2.22 2.46 -2.38
N GLU A 32 1.80 1.24 -2.70
CA GLU A 32 0.52 0.66 -2.30
C GLU A 32 0.76 -0.81 -1.92
N ASP A 33 0.12 -1.27 -0.83
CA ASP A 33 0.06 -2.70 -0.46
C ASP A 33 -1.41 -3.15 -0.55
N ARG A 34 -1.80 -3.66 -1.72
CA ARG A 34 -3.13 -4.23 -1.97
C ARG A 34 -3.25 -5.65 -1.43
N SER A 35 -2.12 -6.33 -1.29
CA SER A 35 -2.06 -7.71 -0.82
C SER A 35 -2.21 -7.85 0.70
N GLY A 36 -1.93 -6.78 1.45
CA GLY A 36 -1.94 -6.76 2.91
C GLY A 36 -0.77 -7.52 3.55
N ASN A 37 0.30 -7.78 2.79
CA ASN A 37 1.47 -8.55 3.26
C ASN A 37 2.60 -7.67 3.83
N LEU A 38 2.35 -6.36 3.96
CA LEU A 38 3.31 -5.35 4.43
C LEU A 38 4.49 -5.12 3.47
N VAL A 39 4.30 -5.39 2.17
CA VAL A 39 5.25 -5.14 1.09
C VAL A 39 4.57 -4.33 -0.01
N ALA A 40 5.29 -3.37 -0.61
CA ALA A 40 4.77 -2.62 -1.74
C ALA A 40 4.55 -3.56 -2.95
N ASP A 41 3.37 -3.46 -3.56
CA ASP A 41 3.04 -4.20 -4.77
C ASP A 41 3.64 -3.56 -6.03
N VAL A 42 3.81 -4.38 -7.07
CA VAL A 42 4.22 -3.90 -8.41
C VAL A 42 3.11 -3.06 -9.08
N PRO A 43 3.45 -2.14 -10.01
CA PRO A 43 2.46 -1.42 -10.81
C PRO A 43 1.53 -2.37 -11.57
N GLN A 44 0.23 -2.07 -11.64
CA GLN A 44 -0.75 -2.88 -12.38
C GLN A 44 -0.57 -2.77 -13.90
N ASP A 45 -0.07 -1.64 -14.37
CA ASP A 45 0.29 -1.43 -15.77
C ASP A 45 1.74 -1.87 -15.98
N GLU A 46 1.93 -2.97 -16.70
CA GLU A 46 3.24 -3.53 -17.03
C GLU A 46 4.13 -2.56 -17.83
N SER A 47 3.55 -1.57 -18.53
CA SER A 47 4.33 -0.54 -19.23
C SER A 47 5.09 0.38 -18.29
N GLN A 48 4.71 0.41 -17.01
CA GLN A 48 5.39 1.15 -15.95
C GLN A 48 6.54 0.34 -15.31
N TRP A 49 6.73 -0.92 -15.71
CA TRP A 49 7.80 -1.75 -15.17
C TRP A 49 9.12 -1.32 -15.80
N VAL A 50 10.13 -1.15 -14.96
CA VAL A 50 11.47 -0.81 -15.39
C VAL A 50 12.30 -2.09 -15.40
N ASP A 51 12.92 -2.40 -16.53
CA ASP A 51 13.95 -3.43 -16.63
C ASP A 51 15.32 -2.78 -16.36
N PRO A 52 15.89 -2.91 -15.14
CA PRO A 52 17.16 -2.28 -14.84
C PRO A 52 18.29 -3.01 -15.58
N ASN A 53 19.27 -2.23 -16.05
CA ASN A 53 20.58 -2.78 -16.43
C ASN A 53 21.26 -3.43 -15.21
N THR A 54 22.43 -4.04 -15.40
CA THR A 54 23.20 -4.73 -14.36
C THR A 54 23.15 -4.04 -12.99
N LEU A 55 22.62 -4.76 -11.99
CA LEU A 55 22.59 -4.30 -10.61
C LEU A 55 23.99 -4.39 -9.99
N ILE A 56 24.49 -3.26 -9.48
CA ILE A 56 25.77 -3.19 -8.78
C ILE A 56 25.49 -3.25 -7.28
N PHE A 57 25.96 -4.31 -6.62
CA PHE A 57 25.88 -4.44 -5.17
C PHE A 57 27.23 -4.08 -4.55
N ALA A 58 27.22 -3.19 -3.55
CA ALA A 58 28.40 -2.90 -2.75
C ALA A 58 28.26 -3.58 -1.38
N TYR A 59 29.25 -4.37 -1.00
CA TYR A 59 29.37 -4.91 0.35
C TYR A 59 30.36 -4.05 1.11
N THR A 60 29.88 -3.29 2.09
CA THR A 60 30.76 -2.69 3.09
C THR A 60 31.10 -3.77 4.12
N PRO A 61 32.38 -4.15 4.30
CA PRO A 61 32.75 -5.06 5.36
C PRO A 61 32.33 -4.47 6.71
N VAL A 62 31.65 -5.27 7.53
CA VAL A 62 31.37 -4.93 8.92
C VAL A 62 32.45 -5.59 9.76
N GLU A 63 33.22 -4.81 10.52
CA GLU A 63 34.09 -5.36 11.56
C GLU A 63 33.23 -5.88 12.72
N ASP A 64 33.60 -7.02 13.29
CA ASP A 64 32.93 -7.60 14.45
C ASP A 64 33.14 -6.68 15.68
N PRO A 65 32.06 -6.13 16.31
CA PRO A 65 32.18 -5.30 17.51
C PRO A 65 32.93 -5.98 18.67
N ALA A 66 32.93 -7.32 18.72
CA ALA A 66 33.60 -8.09 19.77
C ALA A 66 35.13 -8.01 19.70
N VAL A 67 35.71 -7.47 18.62
CA VAL A 67 37.17 -7.30 18.48
C VAL A 67 37.73 -6.21 19.40
N TYR A 68 36.89 -5.30 19.92
CA TYR A 68 37.30 -4.17 20.76
C TYR A 68 36.78 -4.25 22.22
N ALA A 69 36.22 -5.39 22.64
CA ALA A 69 35.65 -5.60 23.98
C ALA A 69 36.68 -6.11 25.00
#